data_AF-A0A8X7CAY7-F1
#
_entry.id   AF-A0A8X7CAY7-F1
#
_cell.length_a   1.000
_cell.length_b   1.000
_cell.length_c   1.000
_cell.angle_alpha   90.00
_cell.angle_beta   90.00
_cell.angle_gamma   90.00
#
_symmetry.space_group_name_H-M   'P 1'
#
loop_
_entity.id
_entity.type
_entity.pdbx_description
1 polymer ?
#
loop_
_entity_poly.entity_id
_entity_poly.type
_entity_poly.pdbx_seq_one_letter_code
_entity_poly.pdbx_strand_id
1 'polypeptide(L)'
;MVTHLVHLLILSLTILPTILTIDHSLIGTFHPKITEKPESLLEIGNVPLESSNSSSNSEVTTEHPVTISENCSLAVDHFSKAAVNFTKCAIKNARPVHVCMNCGNAHKRLVKAYKTLKKQSKQCQSFYFDSDQLGVVNIIYNNGNDIWVKSFCQNCYDYYNETERFFQSSNELVMCIENTNRTSRVVANSTCQKCHSAYVNLSASYNKFVGWKKAYVGGICMDIVDTMNISRRMWKEYDCSVDFDITIGFPNILTALTVGSTPLMFYLLAKNVSRLEDVKLVRPKRKFTMSHTPPDTENEE
;
A
#
# COMPACT_ATOMS: atom_id res chain seq x y z
N MET A 1 38.70 32.06 -20.66
CA MET A 1 37.71 30.97 -20.87
C MET A 1 37.10 30.48 -19.55
N VAL A 2 37.92 30.16 -18.53
CA VAL A 2 37.45 29.73 -17.20
C VAL A 2 36.67 30.82 -16.46
N THR A 3 37.10 32.08 -16.55
CA THR A 3 36.41 33.25 -15.97
C THR A 3 35.04 33.51 -16.58
N HIS A 4 34.85 33.21 -17.87
CA HIS A 4 33.54 33.32 -18.53
C HIS A 4 32.59 32.20 -18.10
N LEU A 5 33.08 30.98 -17.89
CA LEU A 5 32.27 29.87 -17.37
C LEU A 5 31.80 30.12 -15.92
N VAL A 6 32.67 30.69 -15.08
CA VAL A 6 32.33 31.04 -13.70
C VAL A 6 31.30 32.16 -13.66
N HIS A 7 31.43 33.17 -14.53
CA HIS A 7 30.42 34.23 -14.64
C HIS A 7 29.06 33.70 -15.14
N LEU A 8 29.05 32.77 -16.10
CA LEU A 8 27.83 32.11 -16.58
C LEU A 8 27.14 31.25 -15.50
N LEU A 9 27.92 30.55 -14.67
CA LEU A 9 27.40 29.80 -13.52
C LEU A 9 26.81 30.72 -12.45
N ILE A 10 27.48 31.82 -12.12
CA ILE A 10 26.98 32.80 -11.13
C ILE A 10 25.71 33.49 -11.64
N LEU A 11 25.66 33.87 -12.93
CA LEU A 11 24.45 34.42 -13.56
C LEU A 11 23.27 33.42 -13.53
N SER A 12 23.53 32.13 -13.76
CA SER A 12 22.48 31.09 -13.67
C SER A 12 21.95 30.87 -12.25
N LEU A 13 22.78 31.07 -11.22
CA LEU A 13 22.38 30.97 -9.80
C LEU A 13 21.59 32.20 -9.32
N THR A 14 21.81 33.38 -9.91
CA THR A 14 21.10 34.61 -9.53
C THR A 14 19.74 34.80 -10.22
N ILE A 15 19.47 34.09 -11.31
CA ILE A 15 18.19 34.18 -12.07
C ILE A 15 17.18 33.12 -11.59
N LEU A 16 17.62 32.10 -10.85
CA LEU A 16 16.76 31.02 -10.37
C LEU A 16 15.73 31.37 -9.27
N PRO A 17 15.93 32.36 -8.37
CA PRO A 17 14.96 32.60 -7.29
C PRO A 17 13.73 33.43 -7.72
N THR A 18 13.69 33.99 -8.93
CA THR A 18 12.55 34.81 -9.39
C THR A 18 11.44 34.02 -10.09
N ILE A 19 11.60 32.72 -10.35
CA ILE A 19 10.61 31.90 -11.09
C ILE A 19 9.93 30.83 -10.21
N LEU A 20 10.43 30.54 -9.01
CA LEU A 20 9.90 29.48 -8.16
C LEU A 20 9.06 30.01 -6.98
N THR A 21 7.87 30.51 -7.30
CA THR A 21 6.71 30.38 -6.39
C THR A 21 5.85 29.24 -6.91
N ILE A 22 6.16 28.01 -6.51
CA ILE A 22 5.32 26.84 -6.78
C ILE A 22 4.65 26.39 -5.48
N ASP A 23 3.32 26.32 -5.56
CA ASP A 23 2.38 25.91 -4.54
C ASP A 23 2.62 24.45 -4.09
N HIS A 24 2.63 24.22 -2.77
CA HIS A 24 3.16 23.01 -2.13
C HIS A 24 2.17 21.82 -2.12
N SER A 25 1.17 21.81 -3.00
CA SER A 25 -0.01 20.94 -2.90
C SER A 25 0.04 19.65 -3.74
N LEU A 26 1.11 19.39 -4.51
CA LEU A 26 1.20 18.23 -5.40
C LEU A 26 2.47 17.38 -5.16
N ILE A 27 2.54 16.71 -4.00
CA ILE A 27 3.49 15.61 -3.79
C ILE A 27 2.67 14.36 -3.45
N GLY A 28 2.25 13.65 -4.50
CA GLY A 28 1.70 12.30 -4.40
C GLY A 28 2.83 11.28 -4.32
N THR A 29 2.90 10.56 -3.20
CA THR A 29 3.91 9.53 -2.93
C THR A 29 3.69 8.28 -3.79
N PHE A 30 4.78 7.82 -4.41
CA PHE A 30 4.87 6.58 -5.17
C PHE A 30 4.92 5.38 -4.21
N HIS A 31 4.08 4.35 -4.42
CA HIS A 31 4.21 3.06 -3.73
C HIS A 31 4.24 1.89 -4.72
N PRO A 32 5.01 0.83 -4.42
CA PRO A 32 5.32 -0.25 -5.35
C PRO A 32 4.20 -1.30 -5.44
N LYS A 33 4.20 -1.96 -6.60
CA LYS A 33 3.28 -3.02 -7.05
C LYS A 33 3.52 -4.30 -6.24
N ILE A 34 2.49 -4.81 -5.56
CA ILE A 34 2.51 -6.16 -4.96
C ILE A 34 2.06 -7.14 -6.06
N THR A 35 2.97 -8.02 -6.46
CA THR A 35 2.70 -9.17 -7.34
C THR A 35 2.31 -10.37 -6.47
N GLU A 36 1.07 -10.83 -6.56
CA GLU A 36 0.67 -12.17 -6.11
C GLU A 36 0.66 -13.13 -7.31
N LYS A 37 1.33 -14.26 -7.11
CA LYS A 37 1.41 -15.43 -7.98
C LYS A 37 0.21 -16.33 -7.68
N PRO A 38 -0.57 -16.80 -8.68
CA PRO A 38 -1.62 -17.77 -8.42
C PRO A 38 -1.02 -19.18 -8.35
N GLU A 39 -1.33 -19.91 -7.27
CA GLU A 39 -1.01 -21.32 -7.12
C GLU A 39 -2.31 -22.15 -7.20
N SER A 40 -2.24 -23.13 -8.10
CA SER A 40 -3.13 -24.26 -8.44
C SER A 40 -4.55 -24.38 -7.84
N LEU A 41 -5.50 -24.50 -8.77
CA LEU A 41 -6.85 -25.05 -8.63
C LEU A 41 -6.85 -26.47 -8.03
N LEU A 42 -7.74 -26.70 -7.07
CA LEU A 42 -8.11 -28.03 -6.58
C LEU A 42 -9.51 -28.34 -7.13
N GLU A 43 -9.61 -29.38 -7.96
CA GLU A 43 -10.86 -29.83 -8.56
C GLU A 43 -11.81 -30.40 -7.48
N ILE A 44 -13.05 -29.93 -7.48
CA ILE A 44 -14.13 -30.49 -6.66
C ILE A 44 -14.83 -31.53 -7.52
N GLY A 45 -14.59 -32.80 -7.22
CA GLY A 45 -15.37 -33.92 -7.75
C GLY A 45 -16.81 -33.89 -7.22
N ASN A 46 -17.77 -34.04 -8.12
CA ASN A 46 -19.19 -34.19 -7.80
C ASN A 46 -19.44 -35.50 -7.04
N VAL A 47 -20.10 -35.42 -5.89
CA VAL A 47 -20.64 -36.59 -5.17
C VAL A 47 -22.16 -36.60 -5.32
N PRO A 48 -22.77 -37.64 -5.91
CA PRO A 48 -24.23 -37.79 -5.94
C PRO A 48 -24.76 -38.22 -4.57
N LEU A 49 -25.91 -37.64 -4.19
CA LEU A 49 -26.77 -38.12 -3.11
C LEU A 49 -27.46 -39.41 -3.57
N GLU A 50 -27.16 -40.53 -2.92
CA GLU A 50 -27.91 -41.77 -3.10
C GLU A 50 -28.45 -42.26 -1.76
N SER A 51 -29.77 -42.38 -1.70
CA SER A 51 -30.52 -42.96 -0.59
C SER A 51 -30.47 -44.48 -0.69
N SER A 52 -30.08 -45.16 0.39
CA SER A 52 -30.37 -46.58 0.55
C SER A 52 -30.70 -46.91 2.00
N ASN A 53 -31.94 -47.39 2.20
CA ASN A 53 -32.35 -48.15 3.36
C ASN A 53 -31.68 -49.53 3.33
N SER A 54 -31.16 -49.98 4.47
CA SER A 54 -30.87 -51.39 4.71
C SER A 54 -30.76 -51.63 6.22
N SER A 55 -31.65 -52.46 6.74
CA SER A 55 -31.62 -53.02 8.09
C SER A 55 -30.68 -54.22 8.13
N SER A 56 -29.82 -54.33 9.14
CA SER A 56 -29.41 -55.59 9.79
C SER A 56 -28.51 -55.34 11.00
N ASN A 57 -28.58 -56.30 11.93
CA ASN A 57 -28.28 -56.21 13.36
C ASN A 57 -26.80 -56.23 13.80
N SER A 58 -26.62 -55.81 15.06
CA SER A 58 -25.64 -56.25 16.06
C SER A 58 -24.22 -55.67 16.02
N GLU A 59 -23.94 -54.70 16.90
CA GLU A 59 -22.97 -54.87 18.00
C GLU A 59 -23.16 -53.74 19.03
N VAL A 60 -23.58 -54.10 20.24
CA VAL A 60 -23.83 -53.15 21.34
C VAL A 60 -22.49 -52.79 21.96
N THR A 61 -21.87 -51.72 21.46
CA THR A 61 -21.00 -50.89 22.27
C THR A 61 -21.92 -49.92 23.03
N THR A 62 -21.91 -50.01 24.36
CA THR A 62 -22.62 -49.08 25.24
C THR A 62 -21.94 -47.71 25.20
N GLU A 63 -22.08 -46.99 24.09
CA GLU A 63 -21.99 -45.53 24.11
C GLU A 63 -23.20 -45.04 24.89
N HIS A 64 -22.94 -44.54 26.10
CA HIS A 64 -23.96 -43.77 26.81
C HIS A 64 -24.27 -42.55 25.93
N PRO A 65 -25.51 -42.39 25.42
CA PRO A 65 -25.84 -41.24 24.60
C PRO A 65 -25.66 -40.00 25.49
N VAL A 66 -24.66 -39.19 25.17
CA VAL A 66 -24.46 -37.91 25.84
C VAL A 66 -25.68 -37.06 25.52
N THR A 67 -26.60 -36.95 26.48
CA THR A 67 -27.81 -36.15 26.33
C THR A 67 -27.44 -34.67 26.45
N ILE A 68 -27.22 -34.05 25.31
CA ILE A 68 -26.95 -32.61 25.23
C ILE A 68 -28.24 -31.86 25.59
N SER A 69 -28.15 -30.91 26.51
CA SER A 69 -29.29 -30.08 26.92
C SER A 69 -29.87 -29.32 25.72
N GLU A 70 -31.20 -29.18 25.66
CA GLU A 70 -31.90 -28.45 24.59
C GLU A 70 -31.36 -27.02 24.40
N ASN A 71 -31.05 -26.30 25.49
CA ASN A 71 -30.45 -24.97 25.45
C ASN A 71 -29.09 -24.92 24.73
N CYS A 72 -28.29 -25.98 24.86
CA CYS A 72 -27.01 -26.09 24.16
C CYS A 72 -27.21 -26.31 22.66
N SER A 73 -28.11 -27.22 22.29
CA SER A 73 -28.47 -27.47 20.89
C SER A 73 -29.02 -26.21 20.21
N LEU A 74 -29.87 -25.45 20.90
CA LEU A 74 -30.38 -24.16 20.43
C LEU A 74 -29.26 -23.11 20.25
N ALA A 75 -28.30 -23.04 21.18
CA ALA A 75 -27.18 -22.11 21.07
C ALA A 75 -26.27 -22.42 19.87
N VAL A 76 -26.04 -23.71 19.58
CA VAL A 76 -25.27 -24.14 18.39
C VAL A 76 -26.02 -23.85 17.11
N ASP A 77 -27.33 -24.09 17.05
CA ASP A 77 -28.15 -23.74 15.90
C ASP A 77 -28.12 -22.22 15.62
N HIS A 78 -28.22 -21.40 16.67
CA HIS A 78 -28.08 -19.94 16.56
C HIS A 78 -26.70 -19.53 16.03
N PHE A 79 -25.62 -20.16 16.50
CA PHE A 79 -24.27 -19.93 15.97
C PHE A 79 -24.17 -20.33 14.50
N SER A 80 -24.67 -21.51 14.12
CA SER A 80 -24.68 -22.02 12.75
C SER A 80 -25.39 -21.04 11.80
N LYS A 81 -26.61 -20.61 12.15
CA LYS A 81 -27.38 -19.62 11.39
C LYS A 81 -26.63 -18.29 11.26
N ALA A 82 -25.99 -17.82 12.33
CA ALA A 82 -25.22 -16.58 12.29
C ALA A 82 -23.97 -16.68 11.40
N ALA A 83 -23.26 -17.81 11.46
CA ALA A 83 -22.07 -18.08 10.64
C ALA A 83 -22.40 -18.17 9.16
N VAL A 84 -23.46 -18.90 8.79
CA VAL A 84 -23.92 -18.99 7.39
C VAL A 84 -24.34 -17.61 6.87
N ASN A 85 -25.07 -16.83 7.67
CA ASN A 85 -25.50 -15.49 7.28
C ASN A 85 -24.32 -14.54 7.06
N PHE A 86 -23.32 -14.54 7.95
CA PHE A 86 -22.13 -13.72 7.78
C PHE A 86 -21.34 -14.15 6.54
N THR A 87 -21.08 -15.45 6.39
CA THR A 87 -20.34 -16.01 5.24
C THR A 87 -21.02 -15.67 3.92
N LYS A 88 -22.34 -15.87 3.83
CA LYS A 88 -23.14 -15.50 2.67
C LYS A 88 -23.05 -14.00 2.35
N CYS A 89 -23.10 -13.14 3.37
CA CYS A 89 -22.94 -11.71 3.18
C CYS A 89 -21.54 -11.36 2.67
N ALA A 90 -20.49 -11.91 3.28
CA ALA A 90 -19.11 -11.64 2.91
C ALA A 90 -18.82 -12.04 1.47
N ILE A 91 -19.26 -13.24 1.04
CA ILE A 91 -19.09 -13.71 -0.34
C ILE A 91 -19.81 -12.79 -1.33
N LYS A 92 -21.05 -12.38 -1.03
CA LYS A 92 -21.82 -11.48 -1.91
C LYS A 92 -21.20 -10.09 -2.05
N ASN A 93 -20.38 -9.67 -1.10
CA ASN A 93 -19.73 -8.34 -1.07
C ASN A 93 -18.21 -8.44 -1.20
N ALA A 94 -17.69 -9.53 -1.78
CA ALA A 94 -16.26 -9.72 -1.96
C ALA A 94 -15.68 -8.95 -3.16
N ARG A 95 -16.52 -8.59 -4.14
CA ARG A 95 -16.13 -7.86 -5.36
C ARG A 95 -17.29 -7.00 -5.89
N PRO A 96 -17.15 -5.65 -5.93
CA PRO A 96 -16.18 -4.85 -5.17
C PRO A 96 -16.28 -5.13 -3.66
N VAL A 97 -15.19 -4.94 -2.91
CA VAL A 97 -15.14 -5.26 -1.49
C VAL A 97 -15.99 -4.25 -0.71
N HIS A 98 -17.10 -4.73 -0.16
CA HIS A 98 -18.02 -3.98 0.71
C HIS A 98 -18.43 -4.78 1.95
N VAL A 99 -17.52 -5.64 2.44
CA VAL A 99 -17.82 -6.57 3.54
C VAL A 99 -18.03 -5.80 4.84
N CYS A 100 -17.22 -4.78 5.11
CA CYS A 100 -17.30 -4.03 6.36
C CYS A 100 -18.64 -3.29 6.46
N MET A 101 -19.00 -2.52 5.43
CA MET A 101 -20.20 -1.69 5.41
C MET A 101 -21.49 -2.52 5.33
N ASN A 102 -21.51 -3.57 4.51
CA ASN A 102 -22.75 -4.33 4.26
C ASN A 102 -22.95 -5.51 5.21
N CYS A 103 -21.88 -6.03 5.83
CA CYS A 103 -21.95 -7.24 6.65
C CYS A 103 -21.76 -7.02 8.15
N GLY A 104 -21.61 -5.78 8.63
CA GLY A 104 -21.38 -5.50 10.05
C GLY A 104 -22.44 -6.05 11.00
N ASN A 105 -23.71 -5.99 10.62
CA ASN A 105 -24.79 -6.58 11.42
C ASN A 105 -24.69 -8.11 11.49
N ALA A 106 -24.32 -8.76 10.38
CA ALA A 106 -24.14 -10.21 10.34
C ALA A 106 -22.92 -10.64 11.17
N HIS A 107 -21.81 -9.89 11.09
CA HIS A 107 -20.62 -10.10 11.92
C HIS A 107 -20.94 -9.96 13.42
N LYS A 108 -21.65 -8.88 13.80
CA LYS A 108 -22.08 -8.66 15.20
C LYS A 108 -22.92 -9.83 15.73
N ARG A 109 -23.80 -10.40 14.90
CA ARG A 109 -24.59 -11.59 15.25
C ARG A 109 -23.72 -12.84 15.40
N LEU A 110 -22.75 -13.05 14.51
CA LEU A 110 -21.77 -14.15 14.61
C LEU A 110 -21.01 -14.08 15.95
N VAL A 111 -20.41 -12.93 16.26
CA VAL A 111 -19.67 -12.72 17.52
C VAL A 111 -20.56 -12.95 18.73
N LYS A 112 -21.80 -12.43 18.70
CA LYS A 112 -22.76 -12.61 19.79
C LYS A 112 -23.13 -14.09 19.98
N ALA A 113 -23.46 -14.79 18.90
CA ALA A 113 -23.86 -16.20 18.96
C ALA A 113 -22.73 -17.09 19.46
N TYR A 114 -21.49 -16.86 19.00
CA TYR A 114 -20.31 -17.57 19.51
C TYR A 114 -20.09 -17.34 21.01
N LYS A 115 -20.19 -16.08 21.48
CA LYS A 115 -20.08 -15.76 22.92
C LYS A 115 -21.20 -16.41 23.74
N THR A 116 -22.42 -16.48 23.21
CA THR A 116 -23.53 -17.18 23.87
C THR A 116 -23.28 -18.68 23.97
N LEU A 117 -22.72 -19.30 22.93
CA LEU A 117 -22.36 -20.72 22.93
C LEU A 117 -21.23 -21.02 23.92
N LYS A 118 -20.18 -20.19 23.95
CA LYS A 118 -19.09 -20.26 24.95
C LYS A 118 -19.56 -20.13 26.40
N LYS A 119 -20.71 -19.50 26.65
CA LYS A 119 -21.28 -19.29 27.99
C LYS A 119 -22.23 -20.39 28.45
N GLN A 120 -22.45 -21.43 27.62
CA GLN A 120 -23.29 -22.56 28.00
C GLN A 120 -22.66 -23.40 29.11
N SER A 121 -23.35 -24.46 29.55
CA SER A 121 -22.86 -25.38 30.58
C SER A 121 -21.48 -25.98 30.25
N LYS A 122 -20.72 -26.41 31.27
CA LYS A 122 -19.42 -27.07 31.06
C LYS A 122 -19.52 -28.30 30.17
N GLN A 123 -20.61 -29.06 30.28
CA GLN A 123 -20.86 -30.22 29.44
C GLN A 123 -21.06 -29.84 27.97
N CYS A 124 -21.82 -28.76 27.69
CA CYS A 124 -21.98 -28.21 26.35
C CYS A 124 -20.65 -27.72 25.78
N GLN A 125 -19.86 -27.01 26.59
CA GLN A 125 -18.56 -26.51 26.17
C GLN A 125 -17.61 -27.67 25.84
N SER A 126 -17.52 -28.65 26.73
CA SER A 126 -16.68 -29.83 26.53
C SER A 126 -17.06 -30.57 25.25
N PHE A 127 -18.36 -30.69 24.95
CA PHE A 127 -18.83 -31.37 23.74
C PHE A 127 -18.46 -30.63 22.44
N TYR A 128 -18.65 -29.30 22.36
CA TYR A 128 -18.46 -28.56 21.11
C TYR A 128 -17.10 -27.87 20.94
N PHE A 129 -16.31 -27.73 22.01
CA PHE A 129 -15.01 -27.06 21.96
C PHE A 129 -13.84 -27.97 22.35
N ASP A 130 -14.04 -28.99 23.19
CA ASP A 130 -12.94 -29.76 23.78
C ASP A 130 -12.94 -31.25 23.36
N SER A 131 -14.02 -31.72 22.70
CA SER A 131 -14.19 -33.14 22.36
C SER A 131 -13.51 -33.55 21.05
N ASP A 132 -13.21 -32.61 20.15
CA ASP A 132 -12.56 -32.88 18.87
C ASP A 132 -11.22 -32.15 18.74
N GLN A 133 -10.25 -32.78 18.06
CA GLN A 133 -8.98 -32.11 17.71
C GLN A 133 -9.18 -31.02 16.66
N LEU A 134 -10.29 -31.08 15.91
CA LEU A 134 -10.59 -30.17 14.81
C LEU A 134 -11.11 -28.81 15.30
N GLY A 135 -11.93 -28.76 16.35
CA GLY A 135 -12.45 -27.52 16.91
C GLY A 135 -13.26 -26.70 15.91
N VAL A 136 -14.16 -27.34 15.14
CA VAL A 136 -14.86 -26.72 13.98
C VAL A 136 -15.52 -25.38 14.34
N VAL A 137 -16.17 -25.30 15.51
CA VAL A 137 -16.83 -24.08 15.99
C VAL A 137 -15.83 -22.92 16.14
N ASN A 138 -14.64 -23.21 16.68
CA ASN A 138 -13.58 -22.22 16.81
C ASN A 138 -13.02 -21.80 15.45
N ILE A 139 -12.77 -22.75 14.54
CA ILE A 139 -12.26 -22.45 13.19
C ILE A 139 -13.23 -21.53 12.44
N ILE A 140 -14.53 -21.85 12.42
CA ILE A 140 -15.54 -21.05 11.73
C ILE A 140 -15.62 -19.65 12.32
N TYR A 141 -15.66 -19.53 13.65
CA TYR A 141 -15.68 -18.23 14.31
C TYR A 141 -14.43 -17.41 14.00
N ASN A 142 -13.25 -18.02 14.15
CA ASN A 142 -11.97 -17.35 13.93
C ASN A 142 -11.84 -16.88 12.49
N ASN A 143 -12.21 -17.70 11.49
CA ASN A 143 -12.21 -17.28 10.09
C ASN A 143 -13.13 -16.08 9.86
N GLY A 144 -14.34 -16.11 10.43
CA GLY A 144 -15.29 -15.02 10.29
C GLY A 144 -14.82 -13.72 10.97
N ASN A 145 -14.23 -13.85 12.16
CA ASN A 145 -13.66 -12.74 12.92
C ASN A 145 -12.38 -12.20 12.27
N ASP A 146 -11.56 -13.07 11.67
CA ASP A 146 -10.35 -12.70 10.95
C ASP A 146 -10.66 -11.88 9.71
N ILE A 147 -11.71 -12.22 8.96
CA ILE A 147 -12.18 -11.38 7.84
C ILE A 147 -12.46 -9.97 8.35
N TRP A 148 -13.11 -9.81 9.50
CA TRP A 148 -13.42 -8.52 10.08
C TRP A 148 -12.18 -7.75 10.54
N VAL A 149 -11.31 -8.41 11.30
CA VAL A 149 -10.12 -7.79 11.92
C VAL A 149 -9.06 -7.47 10.87
N LYS A 150 -8.72 -8.40 9.98
CA LYS A 150 -7.71 -8.21 8.93
C LYS A 150 -8.15 -7.17 7.89
N SER A 151 -9.45 -6.98 7.71
CA SER A 151 -10.00 -5.92 6.84
C SER A 151 -10.12 -4.57 7.54
N PHE A 152 -9.72 -4.47 8.81
CA PHE A 152 -9.84 -3.26 9.63
C PHE A 152 -11.26 -2.69 9.65
N CYS A 153 -12.29 -3.55 9.64
CA CYS A 153 -13.67 -3.11 9.48
C CYS A 153 -14.13 -2.19 10.61
N GLN A 154 -13.60 -2.34 11.83
CA GLN A 154 -13.92 -1.45 12.94
C GLN A 154 -13.63 0.03 12.61
N ASN A 155 -12.59 0.30 11.82
CA ASN A 155 -12.19 1.65 11.46
C ASN A 155 -13.22 2.35 10.54
N CYS A 156 -14.02 1.59 9.78
CA CYS A 156 -15.16 2.14 9.03
C CYS A 156 -16.27 2.66 9.98
N TYR A 157 -16.40 2.09 11.17
CA TYR A 157 -17.44 2.47 12.14
C TYR A 157 -16.98 3.54 13.11
N ASP A 158 -15.72 3.49 13.54
CA ASP A 158 -15.15 4.49 14.45
C ASP A 158 -15.13 5.89 13.80
N TYR A 159 -15.03 5.94 12.46
CA TYR A 159 -15.06 7.15 11.64
C TYR A 159 -16.21 7.10 10.63
N TYR A 160 -17.41 6.78 11.12
CA TYR A 160 -18.58 6.56 10.26
C TYR A 160 -18.90 7.76 9.37
N ASN A 161 -18.87 8.98 9.92
CA ASN A 161 -19.23 10.19 9.16
C ASN A 161 -18.30 10.42 7.96
N GLU A 162 -17.00 10.19 8.13
CA GLU A 162 -16.04 10.36 7.05
C GLU A 162 -16.06 9.19 6.08
N THR A 163 -16.33 7.98 6.57
CA THR A 163 -16.57 6.80 5.73
C THR A 163 -17.77 7.03 4.82
N GLU A 164 -18.88 7.54 5.35
CA GLU A 164 -20.08 7.88 4.59
C GLU A 164 -19.79 8.96 3.54
N ARG A 165 -19.10 10.04 3.92
CA ARG A 165 -18.67 11.09 2.96
C ARG A 165 -17.79 10.55 1.85
N PHE A 166 -16.88 9.63 2.15
CA PHE A 166 -16.04 8.98 1.14
C PHE A 166 -16.89 8.21 0.13
N PHE A 167 -17.85 7.40 0.60
CA PHE A 167 -18.73 6.66 -0.31
C PHE A 167 -19.68 7.57 -1.10
N GLN A 168 -20.12 8.69 -0.53
CA GLN A 168 -20.86 9.73 -1.27
C GLN A 168 -20.04 10.31 -2.42
N SER A 169 -18.80 10.75 -2.16
CA SER A 169 -17.90 11.26 -3.21
C SER A 169 -17.56 10.18 -4.25
N SER A 170 -17.44 8.92 -3.84
CA SER A 170 -17.24 7.80 -4.78
C SER A 170 -18.45 7.64 -5.69
N ASN A 171 -19.67 7.72 -5.15
CA ASN A 171 -20.90 7.62 -5.92
C ASN A 171 -21.05 8.80 -6.89
N GLU A 172 -20.68 10.02 -6.48
CA GLU A 172 -20.64 11.20 -7.36
C GLU A 172 -19.73 10.99 -8.58
N LEU A 173 -18.54 10.43 -8.38
CA LEU A 173 -17.62 10.10 -9.47
C LEU A 173 -18.22 9.07 -10.44
N VAL A 174 -18.76 7.96 -9.90
CA VAL A 174 -19.39 6.91 -10.71
C VAL A 174 -20.55 7.48 -11.53
N MET A 175 -21.43 8.27 -10.91
CA MET A 175 -22.54 8.92 -11.61
C MET A 175 -22.04 9.88 -12.71
N CYS A 176 -20.97 10.64 -12.48
CA CYS A 176 -20.41 11.52 -13.49
C CYS A 176 -19.88 10.75 -14.71
N ILE A 177 -19.14 9.66 -14.47
CA ILE A 177 -18.58 8.81 -15.53
C ILE A 177 -19.70 8.14 -16.33
N GLU A 178 -20.68 7.55 -15.65
CA GLU A 178 -21.83 6.92 -16.31
C GLU A 178 -22.63 7.90 -17.16
N ASN A 179 -22.92 9.10 -16.65
CA ASN A 179 -23.67 10.11 -17.38
C ASN A 179 -22.91 10.61 -18.61
N THR A 180 -21.59 10.74 -18.52
CA THR A 180 -20.75 11.15 -19.66
C THR A 180 -20.71 10.08 -20.75
N ASN A 181 -20.67 8.80 -20.37
CA ASN A 181 -20.74 7.67 -21.31
C ASN A 181 -22.12 7.57 -21.99
N ARG A 182 -23.22 7.76 -21.25
CA ARG A 182 -24.59 7.69 -21.81
C ARG A 182 -24.86 8.78 -22.85
N THR A 183 -24.26 9.96 -22.68
CA THR A 183 -24.54 11.11 -23.53
C THR A 183 -23.70 11.14 -24.80
N SER A 184 -22.72 10.23 -24.99
CA SER A 184 -21.78 10.43 -26.09
C SER A 184 -20.93 9.22 -26.52
N ARG A 185 -20.72 9.06 -27.84
CA ARG A 185 -19.56 8.36 -28.45
C ARG A 185 -18.26 9.18 -28.23
N VAL A 186 -17.95 9.58 -27.00
CA VAL A 186 -16.89 10.58 -26.75
C VAL A 186 -15.59 9.97 -26.28
N VAL A 187 -14.52 10.51 -26.86
CA VAL A 187 -13.11 10.32 -26.56
C VAL A 187 -12.86 10.49 -25.06
N ALA A 188 -12.09 9.56 -24.49
CA ALA A 188 -11.83 9.43 -23.05
C ALA A 188 -11.44 10.76 -22.35
N ASN A 189 -10.75 11.65 -23.07
CA ASN A 189 -10.30 12.97 -22.60
C ASN A 189 -11.43 13.91 -22.10
N SER A 190 -12.64 13.86 -22.69
CA SER A 190 -13.74 14.73 -22.22
C SER A 190 -14.32 14.29 -20.86
N THR A 191 -14.29 12.98 -20.59
CA THR A 191 -14.77 12.39 -19.34
C THR A 191 -13.86 12.83 -18.20
N CYS A 192 -12.55 12.84 -18.45
CA CYS A 192 -11.56 13.33 -17.50
C CYS A 192 -11.85 14.79 -17.11
N GLN A 193 -12.05 15.67 -18.10
CA GLN A 193 -12.31 17.09 -17.83
C GLN A 193 -13.61 17.32 -17.04
N LYS A 194 -14.70 16.63 -17.44
CA LYS A 194 -16.01 16.79 -16.80
C LYS A 194 -16.05 16.22 -15.38
N CYS A 195 -15.38 15.10 -15.14
CA CYS A 195 -15.41 14.39 -13.87
C CYS A 195 -14.19 14.65 -12.97
N HIS A 196 -13.27 15.52 -13.41
CA HIS A 196 -12.04 15.87 -12.68
C HIS A 196 -12.34 16.32 -11.25
N SER A 197 -13.31 17.22 -11.06
CA SER A 197 -13.68 17.75 -9.74
C SER A 197 -14.18 16.63 -8.81
N ALA A 198 -15.01 15.72 -9.31
CA ALA A 198 -15.50 14.58 -8.53
C ALA A 198 -14.36 13.63 -8.14
N TYR A 199 -13.43 13.35 -9.05
CA TYR A 199 -12.26 12.51 -8.76
C TYR A 199 -11.30 13.16 -7.74
N VAL A 200 -11.06 14.47 -7.85
CA VAL A 200 -10.26 15.23 -6.88
C VAL A 200 -10.92 15.23 -5.51
N ASN A 201 -12.24 15.43 -5.43
CA ASN A 201 -12.99 15.37 -4.17
C ASN A 201 -12.89 13.99 -3.50
N LEU A 202 -13.08 12.91 -4.27
CA LEU A 202 -12.88 11.55 -3.79
C LEU A 202 -11.45 11.32 -3.28
N SER A 203 -10.45 11.76 -4.05
CA SER A 203 -9.04 11.64 -3.68
C SER A 203 -8.70 12.41 -2.41
N ALA A 204 -9.25 13.63 -2.25
CA ALA A 204 -9.09 14.44 -1.05
C ALA A 204 -9.75 13.78 0.17
N SER A 205 -10.93 13.17 0.00
CA SER A 205 -11.61 12.40 1.05
C SER A 205 -10.77 11.19 1.47
N TYR A 206 -10.23 10.43 0.52
CA TYR A 206 -9.33 9.30 0.80
C TYR A 206 -8.07 9.72 1.57
N ASN A 207 -7.46 10.86 1.21
CA ASN A 207 -6.23 11.35 1.84
C ASN A 207 -6.40 11.67 3.33
N LYS A 208 -7.63 11.93 3.81
CA LYS A 208 -7.91 12.06 5.25
C LYS A 208 -7.58 10.77 5.99
N PHE A 209 -8.03 9.62 5.47
CA PHE A 209 -7.72 8.30 6.03
C PHE A 209 -6.23 7.97 5.97
N VAL A 210 -5.53 8.39 4.91
CA VAL A 210 -4.07 8.23 4.79
C VAL A 210 -3.35 9.04 5.87
N GLY A 211 -3.77 10.29 6.10
CA GLY A 211 -3.23 11.12 7.18
C GLY A 211 -3.42 10.50 8.57
N TRP A 212 -4.57 9.83 8.77
CA TRP A 212 -4.89 9.13 10.00
C TRP A 212 -4.22 7.77 10.16
N LYS A 213 -3.49 7.26 9.16
CA LYS A 213 -2.79 5.97 9.23
C LYS A 213 -1.85 5.85 10.45
N LYS A 214 -1.33 6.97 10.96
CA LYS A 214 -0.54 7.03 12.21
C LYS A 214 -1.38 6.86 13.48
N ALA A 215 -2.65 7.20 13.44
CA ALA A 215 -3.61 7.08 14.55
C ALA A 215 -4.37 5.74 14.53
N TYR A 216 -4.47 5.08 13.38
CA TYR A 216 -5.10 3.77 13.27
C TYR A 216 -4.22 2.67 13.87
N VAL A 217 -4.76 1.95 14.86
CA VAL A 217 -4.20 0.67 15.31
C VAL A 217 -4.48 -0.37 14.21
N GLY A 218 -3.64 -0.42 13.18
CA GLY A 218 -3.62 -1.53 12.22
C GLY A 218 -3.77 -1.18 10.73
N GLY A 219 -4.58 -0.20 10.33
CA GLY A 219 -4.73 0.14 8.91
C GLY A 219 -5.97 0.93 8.52
N ILE A 220 -6.17 1.19 7.22
CA ILE A 220 -7.38 1.80 6.67
C ILE A 220 -8.41 0.69 6.41
N CYS A 221 -9.69 0.96 6.63
CA CYS A 221 -10.78 0.02 6.33
C CYS A 221 -10.71 -0.48 4.87
N MET A 222 -10.80 -1.80 4.67
CA MET A 222 -10.56 -2.40 3.35
C MET A 222 -11.59 -1.98 2.30
N ASP A 223 -12.85 -1.76 2.68
CA ASP A 223 -13.89 -1.28 1.75
C ASP A 223 -13.51 0.08 1.12
N ILE A 224 -12.89 0.98 1.90
CA ILE A 224 -12.40 2.29 1.43
C ILE A 224 -11.22 2.10 0.47
N VAL A 225 -10.26 1.24 0.85
CA VAL A 225 -9.06 0.97 0.06
C VAL A 225 -9.42 0.37 -1.30
N ASP A 226 -10.29 -0.64 -1.31
CA ASP A 226 -10.74 -1.31 -2.54
C ASP A 226 -11.50 -0.34 -3.45
N THR A 227 -12.43 0.43 -2.89
CA THR A 227 -13.18 1.45 -3.64
C THR A 227 -12.22 2.45 -4.31
N MET A 228 -11.25 2.99 -3.57
CA MET A 228 -10.28 3.94 -4.14
C MET A 228 -9.40 3.28 -5.22
N ASN A 229 -9.00 2.03 -5.03
CA ASN A 229 -8.21 1.29 -6.03
C ASN A 229 -9.01 1.04 -7.32
N ILE A 230 -10.29 0.69 -7.20
CA ILE A 230 -11.19 0.54 -8.34
C ILE A 230 -11.39 1.88 -9.05
N SER A 231 -11.65 2.97 -8.31
CA SER A 231 -11.80 4.30 -8.90
C SER A 231 -10.54 4.75 -9.63
N ARG A 232 -9.33 4.49 -9.09
CA ARG A 232 -8.06 4.78 -9.77
C ARG A 232 -7.85 3.94 -11.02
N ARG A 233 -8.21 2.65 -10.98
CA ARG A 233 -8.14 1.78 -12.15
C ARG A 233 -9.07 2.27 -13.24
N MET A 234 -10.31 2.61 -12.89
CA MET A 234 -11.29 3.19 -13.81
C MET A 234 -10.79 4.51 -14.39
N TRP A 235 -10.26 5.41 -13.55
CA TRP A 235 -9.69 6.68 -14.01
C TRP A 235 -8.56 6.49 -15.03
N LYS A 236 -7.70 5.50 -14.81
CA LYS A 236 -6.65 5.12 -15.76
C LYS A 236 -7.19 4.50 -17.05
N GLU A 237 -8.25 3.71 -16.98
CA GLU A 237 -8.88 3.08 -18.16
C GLU A 237 -9.45 4.14 -19.13
N TYR A 238 -9.86 5.29 -18.61
CA TYR A 238 -10.25 6.46 -19.42
C TYR A 238 -9.08 7.38 -19.80
N ASP A 239 -7.83 6.93 -19.66
CA ASP A 239 -6.63 7.72 -19.99
C ASP A 239 -6.59 9.10 -19.30
N CYS A 240 -7.20 9.18 -18.11
CA CYS A 240 -7.27 10.41 -17.32
C CYS A 240 -6.07 10.55 -16.37
N SER A 241 -5.17 9.57 -16.35
CA SER A 241 -3.91 9.71 -15.61
C SER A 241 -3.08 10.79 -16.28
N VAL A 242 -2.63 11.76 -15.47
CA VAL A 242 -1.64 12.72 -15.93
C VAL A 242 -0.35 11.94 -16.17
N ASP A 243 -0.01 11.72 -17.43
CA ASP A 243 1.30 11.21 -17.80
C ASP A 243 2.39 12.19 -17.35
N PHE A 244 3.63 11.70 -17.26
CA PHE A 244 4.76 12.56 -16.99
C PHE A 244 4.81 13.70 -18.01
N ASP A 245 4.43 14.90 -17.58
CA ASP A 245 4.48 16.07 -18.42
C ASP A 245 5.93 16.50 -18.56
N ILE A 246 6.48 16.30 -19.75
CA ILE A 246 7.86 16.65 -20.10
C ILE A 246 8.11 18.14 -19.84
N THR A 247 7.10 19.01 -19.95
CA THR A 247 7.26 20.45 -19.71
C THR A 247 7.51 20.79 -18.24
N ILE A 248 6.92 20.05 -17.30
CA ILE A 248 7.10 20.22 -15.85
C ILE A 248 8.30 19.39 -15.36
N GLY A 249 8.52 18.23 -15.95
CA GLY A 249 9.59 17.31 -15.58
C GLY A 249 10.98 17.72 -16.05
N PHE A 250 11.08 18.35 -17.22
CA PHE A 250 12.36 18.75 -17.81
C PHE A 250 13.16 19.75 -16.93
N PRO A 251 12.55 20.80 -16.34
CA PRO A 251 13.24 21.67 -15.38
C PRO A 251 13.82 20.92 -14.18
N ASN A 252 13.10 19.93 -13.65
CA ASN A 252 13.55 19.13 -12.50
C ASN A 252 14.74 18.23 -12.87
N ILE A 253 14.70 17.59 -14.05
CA ILE A 253 15.80 16.77 -14.55
C ILE A 253 17.05 17.63 -14.80
N LEU A 254 16.87 18.80 -15.43
CA LEU A 254 17.96 19.72 -15.71
C LEU A 254 18.63 20.22 -14.43
N THR A 255 17.83 20.52 -13.40
CA THR A 255 18.32 20.94 -12.08
C THR A 255 19.09 19.81 -11.39
N ALA A 256 18.57 18.58 -11.45
CA ALA A 256 19.25 17.43 -10.87
C ALA A 256 20.61 17.16 -11.55
N LEU A 257 20.69 17.29 -12.88
CA LEU A 257 21.93 17.12 -13.63
C LEU A 257 22.96 18.21 -13.34
N THR A 258 22.53 19.46 -13.21
CA THR A 258 23.43 20.59 -12.89
C THR A 258 23.97 20.49 -11.46
N VAL A 259 23.11 20.21 -10.48
CA VAL A 259 23.55 19.99 -9.09
C VAL A 259 24.45 18.75 -9.00
N GLY A 260 24.07 17.65 -9.65
CA GLY A 260 24.83 16.40 -9.63
C GLY A 260 26.20 16.48 -10.33
N SER A 261 26.35 17.33 -11.35
CA SER A 261 27.64 17.55 -12.04
C SER A 261 28.57 18.54 -11.33
N THR A 262 28.06 19.31 -10.37
CA THR A 262 28.82 20.33 -9.64
C THR A 262 30.03 19.74 -8.88
N PRO A 263 29.91 18.61 -8.14
CA PRO A 263 31.06 17.99 -7.48
C PRO A 263 32.13 17.53 -8.47
N LEU A 264 31.73 16.93 -9.60
CA LEU A 264 32.67 16.47 -10.63
C LEU A 264 33.45 17.65 -11.21
N MET A 265 32.77 18.74 -11.54
CA MET A 265 33.40 19.97 -12.02
C MET A 265 34.35 20.56 -10.98
N PHE A 266 33.96 20.60 -9.71
CA PHE A 266 34.83 21.07 -8.62
C PHE A 266 36.14 20.27 -8.54
N TYR A 267 36.06 18.94 -8.56
CA TYR A 267 37.25 18.08 -8.50
C TYR A 267 38.16 18.24 -9.73
N LEU A 268 37.58 18.39 -10.93
CA LEU A 268 38.35 18.63 -12.15
C LEU A 268 39.06 19.98 -12.12
N LEU A 269 38.39 21.03 -11.64
CA LEU A 269 38.99 22.36 -11.47
C LEU A 269 40.11 22.34 -10.43
N ALA A 270 39.88 21.75 -9.26
CA ALA A 270 40.89 21.62 -8.21
C ALA A 270 42.15 20.92 -8.71
N LYS A 271 42.00 19.78 -9.41
CA LYS A 271 43.13 19.03 -9.99
C LYS A 271 43.94 19.85 -10.99
N ASN A 272 43.27 20.64 -11.82
CA ASN A 272 43.95 21.47 -12.83
C ASN A 272 44.68 22.66 -12.20
N VAL A 273 44.11 23.28 -11.15
CA VAL A 273 44.76 24.38 -10.41
C VAL A 273 45.97 23.88 -9.65
N SER A 274 45.87 22.75 -8.93
CA SER A 274 47.02 22.18 -8.19
C SER A 274 48.21 21.87 -9.11
N ARG A 275 47.96 21.36 -10.33
CA ARG A 275 49.04 21.13 -11.30
C ARG A 275 49.76 22.41 -11.75
N LEU A 276 49.07 23.55 -11.81
CA LEU A 276 49.68 24.82 -12.19
C LEU A 276 50.58 25.38 -11.08
N GLU A 277 50.25 25.13 -9.82
CA GLU A 277 51.07 25.53 -8.67
C GLU A 277 52.32 24.67 -8.54
N ASP A 278 52.23 23.36 -8.80
CA ASP A 278 53.40 22.45 -8.77
C ASP A 278 54.50 22.86 -9.77
N VAL A 279 54.12 23.45 -10.91
CA VAL A 279 55.08 23.96 -11.93
C VAL A 279 55.84 25.20 -11.43
N LYS A 280 55.34 25.92 -10.41
CA LYS A 280 55.95 27.15 -9.89
C LYS A 280 56.83 26.96 -8.65
N LEU A 281 56.94 25.74 -8.11
CA LEU A 281 57.86 25.48 -6.99
C LEU A 281 59.31 25.37 -7.49
N VAL A 282 59.96 26.53 -7.61
CA VAL A 282 61.42 26.63 -7.77
C VAL A 282 62.09 25.97 -6.55
N ARG A 283 62.83 24.87 -6.77
CA ARG A 283 63.64 24.24 -5.71
C ARG A 283 64.67 25.24 -5.16
N PRO A 284 64.78 25.45 -3.83
CA PRO A 284 65.86 26.25 -3.27
C PRO A 284 67.21 25.57 -3.54
N LYS A 285 68.14 26.31 -4.17
CA LYS A 285 69.53 25.86 -4.38
C LYS A 285 70.25 25.78 -3.03
N ARG A 286 70.68 24.58 -2.61
CA ARG A 286 71.69 24.43 -1.55
C ARG A 286 73.01 25.00 -2.04
N LYS A 287 73.61 25.94 -1.31
CA LYS A 287 75.01 26.35 -1.54
C LYS A 287 75.94 25.30 -0.95
N PHE A 288 76.87 24.84 -1.78
CA PHE A 288 77.95 23.91 -1.48
C PHE A 288 79.14 24.73 -0.97
N THR A 289 79.73 24.38 0.17
CA THR A 289 80.95 25.02 0.69
C THR A 289 82.16 24.37 0.02
N MET A 290 82.96 25.14 -0.73
CA MET A 290 84.23 24.65 -1.31
C MET A 290 85.38 24.85 -0.32
N SER A 291 86.11 23.76 -0.08
CA SER A 291 87.43 23.73 0.57
C SER A 291 88.51 24.19 -0.41
N HIS A 292 89.44 25.00 0.06
CA HIS A 292 90.60 25.50 -0.68
C HIS A 292 91.67 24.40 -0.83
N THR A 293 92.22 24.27 -2.04
CA THR A 293 93.33 23.39 -2.47
C THR A 293 94.70 23.99 -2.11
N PRO A 294 95.76 23.18 -1.87
CA PRO A 294 97.15 23.58 -2.11
C PRO A 294 97.73 22.96 -3.40
N PRO A 295 98.73 23.60 -4.03
CA PRO A 295 99.15 23.36 -5.41
C PRO A 295 100.17 22.23 -5.58
N ASP A 296 100.25 21.78 -6.83
CA ASP A 296 101.01 20.67 -7.37
C ASP A 296 102.54 20.80 -7.24
N THR A 297 103.16 19.64 -7.03
CA THR A 297 104.55 19.30 -7.34
C THR A 297 104.78 19.25 -8.85
N GLU A 298 105.88 19.84 -9.35
CA GLU A 298 106.88 19.18 -10.22
C GLU A 298 108.08 20.10 -10.56
N ASN A 299 109.27 19.55 -10.29
CA ASN A 299 110.66 19.72 -10.78
C ASN A 299 110.81 20.27 -12.22
N GLU A 300 111.93 20.65 -12.85
CA GLU A 300 113.38 20.86 -12.67
C GLU A 300 113.85 21.49 -14.04
N GLU A 301 115.13 21.84 -14.18
CA GLU A 301 115.89 22.26 -15.41
C GLU A 301 115.25 22.14 -16.81
#